data_AF-A0A6P0SLA9-F1
#
_entry.id   AF-A0A6P0SLA9-F1
#
_cell.length_a   1.000
_cell.length_b   1.000
_cell.length_c   1.000
_cell.angle_alpha   90.00
_cell.angle_beta   90.00
_cell.angle_gamma   90.00
#
_symmetry.space_group_name_H-M   'P 1'
#
loop_
_entity.id
_entity.type
_entity.pdbx_description
1 polymer ?
#
loop_
_entity_poly.entity_id
_entity_poly.type
_entity_poly.pdbx_seq_one_letter_code
_entity_poly.pdbx_strand_id
1 'polypeptide(L)' 'MPRGGYRENSGRKPKWNLGRTKAVRIPEEIAHIILEVAKRLDEGESQDSVIIPKSETTQLSELVEEIGASQ' A
#
# COMPACT_ATOMS: atom_id res chain seq x y z
N MET A 1 -26.96 -25.58 21.20
CA MET A 1 -25.96 -24.48 21.15
C MET A 1 -26.42 -23.44 20.14
N PRO A 2 -26.68 -22.17 20.51
CA PRO A 2 -27.01 -21.15 19.52
C PRO A 2 -25.75 -20.77 18.72
N ARG A 3 -25.79 -20.96 17.40
CA ARG A 3 -24.77 -20.44 16.48
C ARG A 3 -25.03 -18.95 16.33
N GLY A 4 -24.05 -18.10 16.64
CA GLY A 4 -24.20 -16.65 16.56
C GLY A 4 -24.69 -16.21 15.18
N GLY A 5 -25.91 -15.67 15.13
CA GLY A 5 -26.53 -15.15 13.92
C GLY A 5 -26.09 -13.72 13.60
N TYR A 6 -26.38 -13.30 12.37
CA TYR A 6 -26.24 -11.93 11.89
C TYR A 6 -26.88 -10.92 12.87
N ARG A 7 -26.15 -9.86 13.22
CA ARG A 7 -26.68 -8.73 14.00
C ARG A 7 -26.79 -7.52 13.08
N GLU A 8 -27.82 -6.72 13.24
CA GLU A 8 -28.06 -5.53 12.42
C GLU A 8 -26.89 -4.52 12.45
N ASN A 9 -26.08 -4.54 13.52
CA ASN A 9 -24.85 -3.76 13.67
C ASN A 9 -23.56 -4.61 13.68
N SER A 10 -23.61 -5.90 13.30
CA SER A 10 -22.39 -6.65 13.00
C SER A 10 -21.89 -6.19 11.64
N GLY A 11 -21.18 -5.06 11.63
CA GLY A 11 -20.63 -4.45 10.43
C GLY A 11 -19.99 -5.50 9.53
N ARG A 12 -20.29 -5.43 8.23
CA ARG A 12 -19.65 -6.29 7.23
C ARG A 12 -18.14 -6.08 7.34
N LYS A 13 -17.36 -7.17 7.27
CA LYS A 13 -15.90 -7.04 7.21
C LYS A 13 -15.57 -6.09 6.05
N PRO A 14 -14.69 -5.08 6.27
CA PRO A 14 -14.24 -4.22 5.19
C PRO A 14 -13.72 -5.09 4.04
N LYS A 15 -14.32 -4.92 2.87
CA LYS A 15 -13.98 -5.68 1.67
C LYS A 15 -12.94 -4.86 0.92
N TRP A 16 -11.71 -5.33 0.92
CA TRP A 16 -10.64 -4.83 0.07
C TRP A 16 -10.86 -5.37 -1.36
N ASN A 17 -10.65 -4.54 -2.38
CA ASN A 17 -10.73 -4.92 -3.79
C ASN A 17 -9.70 -5.99 -4.15
N LEU A 18 -8.50 -5.92 -3.58
CA LEU A 18 -7.44 -6.92 -3.76
C LEU A 18 -7.69 -8.23 -2.98
N GLY A 19 -8.79 -8.30 -2.23
CA GLY A 19 -9.34 -9.52 -1.63
C GLY A 19 -8.59 -10.04 -0.40
N ARG A 20 -7.32 -10.46 -0.57
CA ARG A 20 -6.52 -11.06 0.53
C ARG A 20 -5.74 -9.99 1.27
N THR A 21 -5.93 -9.91 2.58
CA THR A 21 -5.15 -9.01 3.46
C THR A 21 -4.42 -9.79 4.55
N LYS A 22 -3.35 -9.18 5.07
CA LYS A 22 -2.55 -9.71 6.18
C LYS A 22 -2.45 -8.65 7.27
N ALA A 23 -2.75 -9.03 8.52
CA ALA A 23 -2.54 -8.15 9.66
C ALA A 23 -1.04 -8.09 10.02
N VAL A 24 -0.52 -6.89 10.23
CA VAL A 24 0.88 -6.62 10.60
C VAL A 24 0.90 -5.68 11.81
N ARG A 25 1.85 -5.85 12.72
CA ARG A 25 2.08 -4.92 13.84
C ARG A 25 3.09 -3.87 13.41
N ILE A 26 2.75 -2.60 13.60
CA ILE A 26 3.53 -1.44 13.20
C ILE A 26 3.47 -0.38 14.31
N PRO A 27 4.47 0.51 14.42
CA PRO A 27 4.39 1.70 15.29
C PRO A 27 3.18 2.57 14.94
N GLU A 28 2.59 3.21 15.95
CA GLU A 28 1.39 4.03 15.78
C GLU A 28 1.67 5.27 14.91
N GLU A 29 2.89 5.80 15.00
CA GLU A 29 3.35 7.00 14.31
C GLU A 29 3.26 6.86 12.78
N ILE A 30 3.43 5.64 12.25
CA ILE A 30 3.40 5.37 10.80
C ILE A 30 2.10 4.70 10.34
N ALA A 31 1.19 4.38 11.26
CA ALA A 31 -0.01 3.61 10.96
C ALA A 31 -0.94 4.32 9.96
N HIS A 32 -1.07 5.64 10.08
CA HIS A 32 -1.84 6.44 9.13
C HIS A 32 -1.27 6.34 7.71
N ILE A 33 0.04 6.47 7.57
CA ILE A 33 0.74 6.48 6.27
C ILE A 33 0.55 5.13 5.57
N ILE A 34 0.79 4.03 6.29
CA ILE A 34 0.63 2.68 5.76
C ILE A 34 -0.83 2.41 5.34
N LEU A 35 -1.79 2.89 6.13
CA LEU A 35 -3.21 2.75 5.80
C LEU A 35 -3.58 3.52 4.53
N GLU A 36 -3.04 4.72 4.34
CA GLU A 36 -3.27 5.53 3.15
C GLU A 36 -2.67 4.88 1.90
N VAL A 37 -1.43 4.41 1.99
CA VAL A 37 -0.76 3.61 0.94
C VAL A 37 -1.60 2.38 0.57
N ALA A 38 -2.09 1.64 1.56
CA ALA A 38 -2.90 0.46 1.32
C ALA A 38 -4.22 0.78 0.59
N LYS A 39 -4.87 1.91 0.91
CA LYS A 39 -6.10 2.36 0.22
C LYS A 39 -5.84 2.69 -1.24
N ARG A 40 -4.77 3.44 -1.53
CA ARG A 40 -4.40 3.80 -2.91
C ARG A 40 -4.13 2.57 -3.77
N LEU A 41 -3.41 1.59 -3.22
CA LEU A 41 -3.21 0.31 -3.89
C LEU A 41 -4.52 -0.44 -4.13
N ASP A 42 -5.45 -0.39 -3.17
CA ASP A 42 -6.77 -1.02 -3.31
C ASP A 42 -7.68 -0.32 -4.34
N GLU A 43 -7.44 0.97 -4.60
CA GLU A 43 -8.12 1.77 -5.63
C GLU A 43 -7.56 1.53 -7.05
N GLY A 44 -6.44 0.81 -7.17
CA GLY A 44 -5.82 0.44 -8.44
C GLY A 44 -4.58 1.26 -8.80
N GLU A 45 -4.00 2.01 -7.84
CA GLU A 45 -2.73 2.69 -8.05
C GLU A 45 -1.57 1.67 -8.16
N SER A 46 -0.56 1.99 -8.99
CA SER A 46 0.58 1.10 -9.26
C SER A 46 1.56 1.08 -8.07
N GLN A 47 2.16 -0.08 -7.78
CA GLN A 47 3.08 -0.22 -6.65
C GLN A 47 4.30 0.71 -6.76
N ASP A 48 4.79 0.93 -7.98
CA ASP A 48 5.96 1.77 -8.27
C ASP A 48 5.72 3.25 -7.96
N SER A 49 4.48 3.75 -8.07
CA SER A 49 4.16 5.15 -7.76
C SER A 49 3.98 5.41 -6.25
N VAL A 50 3.74 4.35 -5.47
CA VAL A 50 3.40 4.45 -4.04
C VAL A 50 4.60 4.16 -3.13
N ILE A 51 5.53 3.31 -3.55
CA ILE A 51 6.68 2.89 -2.73
C ILE A 51 7.92 3.77 -2.98
N ILE A 52 8.08 4.33 -4.19
CA ILE A 52 9.24 5.14 -4.51
C ILE A 52 9.00 6.58 -4.00
N PRO A 53 9.75 7.06 -2.98
CA PRO A 53 9.74 8.48 -2.69
C PRO A 53 10.27 9.20 -3.94
N LYS A 54 9.52 10.17 -4.45
CA LYS A 54 9.92 11.08 -5.57
C LYS A 54 11.33 11.69 -5.42
N SER A 55 11.93 11.58 -4.25
CA SER A 55 13.32 11.97 -3.96
C SER A 55 14.38 11.14 -4.69
N GLU A 56 14.12 9.87 -5.03
CA GLU A 56 15.15 8.97 -5.56
C GLU A 56 15.11 8.82 -7.09
N THR A 57 14.00 9.21 -7.73
CA THR A 57 13.84 9.10 -9.19
C THR A 57 14.78 10.03 -9.97
N THR A 58 15.20 11.17 -9.38
CA THR A 58 16.11 12.10 -10.04
C THR A 58 17.55 11.56 -10.07
N GLN A 59 18.00 10.89 -9.01
CA GLN A 59 19.37 10.37 -8.91
C GLN A 59 19.61 9.13 -9.78
N LEU A 60 18.59 8.27 -9.93
CA LEU A 60 18.70 7.05 -10.74
C LEU A 60 18.68 7.35 -12.24
N SER A 61 17.95 8.37 -12.71
CA SER A 61 17.99 8.78 -14.11
C SER A 61 19.33 9.42 -14.48
N GLU A 62 19.90 10.24 -13.60
CA GLU A 62 21.19 10.93 -13.84
C GLU A 62 22.36 9.93 -13.94
N LEU A 63 22.38 8.87 -13.11
CA LEU A 63 23.40 7.81 -13.17
C LEU A 63 23.33 6.94 -14.43
N VAL A 64 22.14 6.69 -14.97
CA VAL A 64 21.97 5.87 -16.19
C VAL A 64 22.43 6.61 -17.45
N GLU A 65 22.29 7.94 -17.49
CA GLU A 65 22.81 8.76 -18.57
C GLU A 65 24.35 8.85 -18.57
N GLU A 66 24.99 8.93 -17.39
CA GLU A 66 26.45 8.96 -17.28
C GLU A 66 27.12 7.65 -17.71
N ILE A 67 26.52 6.50 -17.39
CA ILE A 67 27.05 5.19 -17.77
C ILE A 67 26.85 4.93 -19.28
N GLY A 68 25.74 5.40 -19.85
CA GLY A 68 25.45 5.28 -21.27
C GLY A 68 26.28 6.20 -22.17
N ALA A 69 26.77 7.34 -21.66
CA ALA A 69 27.61 8.29 -22.39
C ALA A 69 29.11 7.93 -22.40
N SER A 70 29.52 6.87 -21.70
CA SER A 70 30.93 6.44 -21.56
C SER A 70 31.26 5.13 -22.32
N GLN A 71 30.41 4.70 -23.24
CA GLN A 71 30.64 3.56 -24.17
C GLN A 71 30.72 4.04 -25.62
#